data_AF-A0A5W3ERX3-F1
#
_entry.id   AF-A0A5W3ERX3-F1
#
_cell.length_a   1.000
_cell.length_b   1.000
_cell.length_c   1.000
_cell.angle_alpha   90.00
_cell.angle_beta   90.00
_cell.angle_gamma   90.00
#
_symmetry.space_group_name_H-M   'P 1'
#
loop_
_entity.id
_entity.type
_entity.pdbx_description
1 polymer ?
#
loop_
_entity_poly.entity_id
_entity_poly.type
_entity_poly.pdbx_seq_one_letter_code
_entity_poly.pdbx_strand_id
1 'polypeptide(L)'
;MFYRELQLCTAALHGANVSKNGDLEDVAQALRAVSEVDQVDIDAKYLGGGVKRIQLTVRAKHGSCSLHFRVSADYFLVLRSTFSHDGRTHRVRWMHDITKFGYPLAEQRKVVHDFMAAVVAGF
;
A
#
# COMPACT_ATOMS: atom_id res chain seq x y z
N MET A 1 12.03 -6.50 12.02
CA MET A 1 10.97 -7.36 11.43
C MET A 1 10.05 -6.47 10.60
N PHE A 2 9.73 -6.85 9.37
CA PHE A 2 9.03 -5.99 8.40
C PHE A 2 7.68 -5.43 8.89
N TYR A 3 6.94 -6.18 9.71
CA TYR A 3 5.64 -5.73 10.23
C TYR A 3 5.72 -4.53 11.17
N ARG A 4 6.85 -4.34 11.86
CA ARG A 4 7.07 -3.12 12.66
C ARG A 4 7.18 -1.89 11.75
N GLU A 5 7.88 -2.04 10.63
CA GLU A 5 8.04 -0.98 9.63
C GLU A 5 6.67 -0.62 9.02
N LEU A 6 5.82 -1.63 8.75
CA LEU A 6 4.44 -1.40 8.31
C LEU A 6 3.60 -0.66 9.34
N GLN A 7 3.70 -0.99 10.64
CA GLN A 7 2.97 -0.27 11.69
C GLN A 7 3.37 1.20 11.76
N LEU A 8 4.67 1.50 11.62
CA LEU A 8 5.18 2.88 11.59
C LEU A 8 4.66 3.61 10.34
N CYS A 9 4.66 2.95 9.19
CA CYS A 9 4.06 3.47 7.96
C CYS A 9 2.57 3.78 8.15
N THR A 10 1.79 2.87 8.74
CA THR A 10 0.37 3.10 9.04
C THR A 10 0.17 4.30 9.96
N ALA A 11 0.99 4.43 11.00
CA ALA A 11 0.93 5.57 11.92
C ALA A 11 1.24 6.89 11.21
N ALA A 12 2.26 6.92 10.35
CA ALA A 12 2.60 8.10 9.54
C ALA A 12 1.46 8.50 8.61
N LEU A 13 0.82 7.53 7.95
CA LEU A 13 -0.34 7.78 7.08
C LEU A 13 -1.54 8.34 7.84
N HIS A 14 -1.82 7.86 9.05
CA HIS A 14 -2.90 8.41 9.88
C HIS A 14 -2.60 9.81 10.41
N GLY A 15 -1.32 10.16 10.62
CA GLY A 15 -0.90 11.49 11.06
C GLY A 15 -0.75 12.51 9.93
N ALA A 16 -0.66 12.04 8.68
CA ALA A 16 -0.51 12.89 7.50
C ALA A 16 -1.85 13.42 7.00
N ASN A 17 -1.84 14.66 6.49
CA ASN A 17 -2.98 15.20 5.76
C ASN A 17 -2.90 14.73 4.31
N VAL A 18 -3.48 13.56 4.03
CA VAL A 18 -3.43 12.94 2.70
C VAL A 18 -4.60 13.43 1.86
N SER A 19 -4.33 14.05 0.70
CA SER A 19 -5.37 14.46 -0.22
C SER A 19 -5.91 13.28 -1.04
N LYS A 20 -7.23 13.22 -1.21
CA LYS A 20 -7.94 12.21 -1.99
C LYS A 20 -7.99 12.59 -3.47
N ASN A 21 -6.81 12.83 -4.03
CA ASN A 21 -6.63 13.43 -5.36
C ASN A 21 -6.41 12.37 -6.46
N GLY A 22 -6.31 11.09 -6.09
CA GLY A 22 -6.14 9.98 -7.01
C GLY A 22 -4.73 9.73 -7.53
N ASP A 23 -3.68 10.38 -7.00
CA ASP A 23 -2.29 10.18 -7.46
C ASP A 23 -1.35 9.50 -6.47
N LEU A 24 -1.75 9.41 -5.19
CA LEU A 24 -0.96 8.86 -4.08
C LEU A 24 0.31 9.64 -3.71
N GLU A 25 0.55 10.84 -4.24
CA GLU A 25 1.81 11.53 -3.96
C GLU A 25 1.93 11.90 -2.48
N ASP A 26 0.85 12.37 -1.85
CA ASP A 26 0.83 12.67 -0.41
C ASP A 26 1.03 11.39 0.44
N VAL A 27 0.48 10.26 -0.01
CA VAL A 27 0.71 8.94 0.61
C VAL A 27 2.19 8.59 0.52
N ALA A 28 2.81 8.72 -0.66
CA ALA A 28 4.23 8.43 -0.81
C ALA A 28 5.09 9.38 0.01
N GLN A 29 4.76 10.67 0.07
CA GLN A 29 5.47 11.64 0.89
C GLN A 29 5.43 11.27 2.38
N ALA A 30 4.26 10.89 2.90
CA ALA A 30 4.11 10.44 4.28
C ALA A 30 4.95 9.17 4.56
N LEU A 31 5.00 8.24 3.62
CA LEU A 31 5.80 7.02 3.73
C LEU A 31 7.30 7.28 3.66
N ARG A 32 7.75 8.22 2.81
CA ARG A 32 9.17 8.63 2.70
C ARG A 32 9.68 9.30 3.98
N ALA A 33 8.79 9.86 4.80
CA ALA A 33 9.15 10.48 6.07
C ALA A 33 9.41 9.47 7.21
N VAL A 34 9.10 8.19 7.00
CA VAL A 34 9.34 7.13 8.00
C VAL A 34 10.81 6.72 7.95
N SER A 35 11.50 6.81 9.08
CA SER A 35 12.95 6.54 9.18
C SER A 35 13.38 5.13 8.76
N GLU A 36 12.48 4.17 8.87
CA GLU A 36 12.69 2.76 8.56
C GLU A 36 12.39 2.41 7.10
N VAL A 37 11.92 3.37 6.31
CA VAL A 37 11.66 3.22 4.88
C VAL A 37 12.88 3.72 4.11
N ASP A 38 13.48 2.81 3.33
CA ASP A 38 14.64 3.12 2.50
C ASP A 38 14.24 3.81 1.19
N GLN A 39 13.08 3.41 0.63
CA GLN A 39 12.63 3.92 -0.67
C GLN A 39 11.12 3.79 -0.86
N VAL A 40 10.52 4.80 -1.51
CA VAL A 40 9.13 4.77 -1.98
C VAL A 40 9.05 5.24 -3.42
N ASP A 41 8.58 4.35 -4.29
CA ASP A 41 8.40 4.61 -5.72
C ASP A 41 6.90 4.60 -6.07
N ILE A 42 6.46 5.55 -6.89
CA ILE A 42 5.16 5.51 -7.58
C ILE A 42 5.43 5.36 -9.07
N ASP A 43 4.92 4.29 -9.67
CA ASP A 43 4.84 4.14 -11.12
C ASP A 43 3.39 4.29 -11.58
N ALA A 44 3.17 5.24 -12.48
CA ALA A 44 1.85 5.64 -12.94
C ALA A 44 1.79 5.54 -14.46
N LYS A 45 0.89 4.70 -14.98
CA LYS A 45 0.72 4.49 -16.42
C LYS A 45 -0.73 4.72 -16.84
N TYR A 46 -0.93 5.60 -17.81
CA TYR A 46 -2.23 5.77 -18.47
C TYR A 46 -2.50 4.58 -19.41
N LEU A 47 -3.69 4.00 -19.32
CA LEU A 47 -4.11 2.82 -20.09
C LEU A 47 -5.08 3.15 -21.23
N GLY A 48 -5.49 4.43 -21.37
CA GLY A 48 -6.55 4.84 -22.28
C GLY A 48 -7.92 4.94 -21.59
N GLY A 49 -8.86 5.67 -22.21
CA GLY A 49 -10.25 5.75 -21.74
C GLY A 49 -10.43 6.35 -20.34
N GLY A 50 -9.54 7.25 -19.93
CA GLY A 50 -9.57 7.86 -18.58
C GLY A 50 -9.02 6.97 -17.48
N VAL A 51 -8.50 5.78 -17.81
CA VAL A 51 -8.01 4.80 -16.83
C VAL A 51 -6.51 4.93 -16.61
N LYS A 52 -6.10 4.99 -15.33
CA LYS A 52 -4.71 4.98 -14.89
C LYS A 52 -4.43 3.72 -14.07
N ARG A 53 -3.28 3.09 -14.30
CA ARG A 53 -2.70 2.09 -13.39
C ARG A 53 -1.67 2.79 -12.52
N ILE A 54 -1.71 2.53 -11.22
CA ILE A 54 -0.73 3.04 -10.26
C ILE A 54 -0.12 1.84 -9.54
N GLN A 55 1.20 1.83 -9.41
CA GLN A 55 1.94 0.92 -8.56
C GLN A 55 2.69 1.74 -7.52
N LEU A 56 2.36 1.53 -6.24
CA LEU A 56 3.12 2.05 -5.10
C LEU A 56 4.04 0.95 -4.60
N THR A 57 5.35 1.20 -4.55
CA THR A 57 6.34 0.28 -4.00
C THR A 57 7.02 0.92 -2.80
N VAL A 58 7.03 0.22 -1.67
CA VAL A 58 7.72 0.63 -0.45
C VAL A 58 8.80 -0.40 -0.16
N ARG A 59 10.04 0.04 0.05
CA ARG A 59 11.16 -0.81 0.47
C ARG A 59 11.67 -0.34 1.82
N ALA A 60 11.92 -1.30 2.69
CA ALA A 60 12.46 -1.12 4.02
C ALA A 60 13.51 -2.20 4.29
N LYS A 61 14.26 -2.05 5.37
CA LYS A 61 15.39 -2.92 5.69
C LYS A 61 15.00 -4.41 5.74
N HIS A 62 13.81 -4.74 6.25
CA HIS A 62 13.40 -6.13 6.46
C HIS A 62 12.41 -6.66 5.41
N GLY A 63 12.03 -5.83 4.43
CA GLY A 63 11.06 -6.26 3.43
C GLY A 63 10.60 -5.15 2.51
N SER A 64 9.66 -5.50 1.64
CA SER A 64 9.05 -4.55 0.71
C SER A 64 7.60 -4.91 0.44
N CYS A 65 6.83 -3.94 0.00
CA CYS A 65 5.51 -4.18 -0.55
C CYS A 65 5.35 -3.49 -1.89
N SER A 66 4.48 -4.05 -2.73
CA SER A 66 4.08 -3.45 -3.99
C SER A 66 2.56 -3.54 -4.08
N LEU A 67 1.92 -2.37 -3.99
CA LEU A 67 0.47 -2.18 -4.05
C LEU A 67 0.07 -1.69 -5.42
N HIS A 68 -0.91 -2.35 -6.03
CA HIS A 68 -1.30 -2.11 -7.41
C HIS A 68 -2.74 -1.62 -7.45
N PHE A 69 -2.99 -0.58 -8.23
CA PHE A 69 -4.28 0.08 -8.32
C PHE A 69 -4.67 0.32 -9.77
N ARG A 70 -5.99 0.34 -10.02
CA ARG A 70 -6.57 0.86 -11.26
C ARG A 70 -7.62 1.89 -10.90
N VAL A 71 -7.52 3.05 -11.53
CA VAL A 71 -8.28 4.25 -11.17
C VAL A 71 -8.85 4.85 -12.43
N SER A 72 -10.08 5.33 -12.33
CA SER A 72 -10.74 6.17 -13.33
C SER A 72 -11.61 7.19 -12.61
N ALA A 73 -12.34 8.02 -13.35
CA ALA A 73 -13.33 8.94 -12.76
C ALA A 73 -14.44 8.18 -11.99
N ASP A 74 -14.76 6.95 -12.40
CA ASP A 74 -15.92 6.21 -11.90
C ASP A 74 -15.57 5.16 -10.85
N TYR A 75 -14.30 4.75 -10.76
CA TYR A 75 -13.90 3.68 -9.86
C TYR A 75 -12.45 3.74 -9.40
N PHE A 76 -12.25 3.16 -8.22
CA PHE A 76 -10.97 2.83 -7.63
C PHE A 76 -10.93 1.33 -7.33
N LEU A 77 -9.95 0.61 -7.89
CA LEU A 77 -9.79 -0.83 -7.71
C LEU A 77 -8.40 -1.15 -7.20
N VAL A 78 -8.32 -1.83 -6.06
CA VAL A 78 -7.10 -2.44 -5.57
C VAL A 78 -6.89 -3.77 -6.28
N LEU A 79 -5.80 -3.88 -7.02
CA LEU A 79 -5.39 -5.09 -7.73
C LEU A 79 -4.56 -5.99 -6.81
N ARG A 80 -4.25 -7.20 -7.31
CA ARG A 80 -3.39 -8.14 -6.60
C ARG A 80 -2.05 -7.47 -6.27
N SER A 81 -1.75 -7.42 -4.99
CA SER A 81 -0.56 -6.76 -4.44
C SER A 81 0.34 -7.79 -3.77
N THR A 82 1.56 -7.40 -3.38
CA THR A 82 2.54 -8.33 -2.79
C THR A 82 3.28 -7.71 -1.62
N PHE A 83 3.65 -8.55 -0.66
CA PHE A 83 4.53 -8.23 0.46
C PHE A 83 5.66 -9.25 0.48
N SER A 84 6.91 -8.81 0.51
CA SER A 84 8.10 -9.64 0.50
C SER A 84 8.92 -9.39 1.75
N HIS A 85 9.20 -10.43 2.53
CA HIS A 85 10.04 -10.40 3.73
C HIS A 85 10.51 -11.82 4.05
N ASP A 86 11.58 -11.96 4.83
CA ASP A 86 12.12 -13.27 5.26
C ASP A 86 12.38 -14.24 4.08
N GLY A 87 12.80 -13.69 2.93
CA GLY A 87 13.09 -14.44 1.70
C GLY A 87 11.84 -14.99 0.97
N ARG A 88 10.63 -14.60 1.36
CA ARG A 88 9.37 -15.05 0.76
C ARG A 88 8.55 -13.86 0.25
N THR A 89 7.77 -14.10 -0.79
CA THR A 89 6.79 -13.14 -1.32
C THR A 89 5.38 -13.68 -1.12
N HIS A 90 4.57 -12.92 -0.41
CA HIS A 90 3.18 -13.21 -0.11
C HIS A 90 2.27 -12.38 -1.00
N ARG A 91 1.39 -13.05 -1.75
CA ARG A 91 0.33 -12.38 -2.50
C ARG A 91 -0.78 -11.97 -1.55
N VAL A 92 -1.30 -10.77 -1.75
CA VAL A 92 -2.42 -10.24 -0.97
C VAL A 92 -3.62 -9.96 -1.87
N ARG A 93 -4.81 -10.22 -1.34
CA ARG A 93 -6.09 -9.83 -1.94
C ARG A 93 -6.77 -8.84 -1.01
N TRP A 94 -6.93 -7.61 -1.49
CA TRP A 94 -7.65 -6.57 -0.77
C TRP A 94 -9.12 -6.92 -0.58
N MET A 95 -9.62 -6.68 0.63
CA MET A 95 -11.03 -6.58 1.00
C MET A 95 -11.10 -5.62 2.18
N HIS A 96 -12.08 -4.72 2.18
CA HIS A 96 -12.31 -3.82 3.30
C HIS A 96 -12.64 -4.59 4.59
N ASP A 97 -13.48 -5.62 4.47
CA ASP A 97 -13.74 -6.59 5.53
C ASP A 97 -12.53 -7.50 5.76
N ILE A 98 -11.90 -7.37 6.92
CA ILE A 98 -10.71 -8.15 7.33
C ILE A 98 -10.97 -9.66 7.34
N THR A 99 -12.21 -10.11 7.53
CA THR A 99 -12.54 -11.55 7.53
C THR A 99 -12.44 -12.16 6.14
N LYS A 100 -12.56 -11.33 5.09
CA LYS A 100 -12.44 -11.70 3.67
C LYS A 100 -11.09 -11.29 3.07
N PHE A 101 -10.27 -10.55 3.82
CA PHE A 101 -8.95 -10.11 3.40
C PHE A 101 -8.00 -11.29 3.24
N GLY A 102 -7.43 -11.41 2.04
CA GLY A 102 -6.61 -12.55 1.69
C GLY A 102 -5.14 -12.29 1.96
N TYR A 103 -4.64 -12.69 3.13
CA TYR A 103 -3.22 -12.73 3.45
C TYR A 103 -2.87 -14.05 4.18
N PRO A 104 -1.82 -14.77 3.76
CA PRO A 104 -1.57 -16.14 4.18
C PRO A 104 -1.08 -16.27 5.63
N LEU A 105 -0.47 -15.23 6.22
CA LEU A 105 0.06 -15.29 7.58
C LEU A 105 -0.95 -14.67 8.55
N ALA A 106 -1.65 -15.52 9.32
CA ALA A 106 -2.79 -15.12 10.14
C ALA A 106 -2.44 -14.08 11.21
N GLU A 107 -1.32 -14.29 11.93
CA GLU A 107 -0.85 -13.39 13.00
C GLU A 107 -0.59 -11.96 12.52
N GLN A 108 -0.18 -11.83 11.25
CA GLN A 108 0.25 -10.56 10.66
C GLN A 108 -0.81 -9.96 9.74
N ARG A 109 -1.93 -10.67 9.55
CA ARG A 109 -3.03 -10.28 8.67
C ARG A 109 -3.57 -8.90 9.01
N LYS A 110 -3.72 -8.59 10.30
CA LYS A 110 -4.25 -7.30 10.76
C LYS A 110 -3.30 -6.15 10.40
N VAL A 111 -2.00 -6.31 10.64
CA VAL A 111 -1.00 -5.26 10.33
C VAL A 111 -0.98 -4.93 8.85
N VAL A 112 -0.99 -5.96 7.99
CA VAL A 112 -1.01 -5.77 6.53
C VAL A 112 -2.34 -5.15 6.07
N HIS A 113 -3.46 -5.57 6.65
CA HIS A 113 -4.78 -5.00 6.36
C HIS A 113 -4.86 -3.53 6.74
N ASP A 114 -4.49 -3.17 7.97
CA ASP A 114 -4.51 -1.79 8.47
C ASP A 114 -3.64 -0.87 7.61
N PHE A 115 -2.44 -1.33 7.23
CA PHE A 115 -1.54 -0.58 6.34
C PHE A 115 -2.17 -0.35 4.96
N MET A 116 -2.72 -1.40 4.33
CA MET A 116 -3.40 -1.25 3.04
C MET A 116 -4.64 -0.36 3.15
N ALA A 117 -5.39 -0.43 4.27
CA ALA A 117 -6.54 0.42 4.52
C ALA A 117 -6.14 1.89 4.61
N ALA A 118 -5.04 2.21 5.29
CA ALA A 118 -4.51 3.57 5.38
C ALA A 118 -4.09 4.12 4.01
N VAL A 119 -3.40 3.30 3.19
CA VAL A 119 -3.05 3.69 1.81
C VAL A 119 -4.31 3.93 0.97
N VAL A 120 -5.30 3.03 1.05
CA VAL A 120 -6.57 3.14 0.31
C VAL A 120 -7.41 4.33 0.77
N ALA A 121 -7.36 4.69 2.05
CA ALA A 121 -8.06 5.87 2.57
C ALA A 121 -7.47 7.19 2.05
N GLY A 122 -6.21 7.16 1.61
CA GLY A 122 -5.52 8.27 0.96
C GLY A 122 -5.85 8.44 -0.52
N PHE A 123 -6.71 7.60 -1.09
CA PHE A 123 -7.23 7.75 -2.45
C PHE A 123 -8.47 8.63 -2.50
#